data_AF-A0A9W7GIF9-F1
#
_entry.id   AF-A0A9W7GIF9-F1
#
_cell.length_a   1.000
_cell.length_b   1.000
_cell.length_c   1.000
_cell.angle_alpha   90.00
_cell.angle_beta   90.00
_cell.angle_gamma   90.00
#
_symmetry.space_group_name_H-M   'P 1'
#
loop_
_entity.id
_entity.type
_entity.pdbx_description
1 polymer ?
#
loop_
_entity_poly.entity_id
_entity_poly.type
_entity_poly.pdbx_seq_one_letter_code
_entity_poly.pdbx_strand_id
1 'polypeptide(L)'
;MGGKSSKSSKSTKIPTKEVAKKVVTPFKIGDAVKSIYGTGTVEEIRADGTIIFILNNWELAYGSKVKCFLNVDAVQLADVKAVVATPSSEPAIEVVSSPFKVGDKVKSIYGHGTVEEVRPDGTIIFILANWELAYGSKVKCFLNADAVKANEGSADTPPPPPASSQSSSAPASTPVSAPTSAKKFLANSLVSTPYGEGVVLEARASDYVVQLRKETWELAYGQRPTLYLAENNLTASTGGLCGGEKVKSIYGRGYVLSKRDENCVIVESEPEAWSLAYNQLPRMYLEPGILEKLEVQ
;
A
#
# COMPACT_ATOMS: atom_id res chain seq x y z
N MET A 1 -57.69 4.70 -39.16
CA MET A 1 -56.48 4.06 -39.71
C MET A 1 -55.51 3.91 -38.54
N GLY A 2 -55.25 2.76 -37.90
CA GLY A 2 -55.29 1.38 -38.36
C GLY A 2 -53.87 0.77 -38.45
N GLY A 3 -52.99 1.02 -37.47
CA GLY A 3 -51.61 0.50 -37.46
C GLY A 3 -51.42 -0.55 -36.36
N LYS A 4 -51.54 -1.83 -36.70
CA LYS A 4 -51.17 -2.95 -35.83
C LYS A 4 -49.65 -3.17 -35.94
N SER A 5 -48.91 -2.93 -34.86
CA SER A 5 -47.49 -3.29 -34.78
C SER A 5 -47.33 -4.63 -34.05
N SER A 6 -46.79 -5.60 -34.76
CA SER A 6 -46.62 -7.00 -34.37
C SER A 6 -45.44 -7.17 -33.40
N LYS A 7 -45.71 -7.70 -32.21
CA LYS A 7 -44.67 -8.15 -31.26
C LYS A 7 -44.06 -9.48 -31.75
N SER A 8 -42.80 -9.43 -32.16
CA SER A 8 -41.96 -10.61 -32.39
C SER A 8 -41.43 -11.11 -31.05
N SER A 9 -41.95 -12.24 -30.58
CA SER A 9 -41.48 -12.98 -29.42
C SER A 9 -40.26 -13.83 -29.81
N LYS A 10 -39.05 -13.34 -29.51
CA LYS A 10 -37.82 -14.15 -29.56
C LYS A 10 -37.85 -15.17 -28.41
N SER A 11 -38.00 -16.44 -28.77
CA SER A 11 -37.88 -17.59 -27.88
C SER A 11 -36.44 -17.69 -27.35
N THR A 12 -36.25 -17.39 -26.07
CA THR A 12 -34.98 -17.54 -25.37
C THR A 12 -34.71 -19.02 -25.11
N LYS A 13 -33.75 -19.58 -25.85
CA LYS A 13 -33.24 -20.95 -25.68
C LYS A 13 -32.59 -21.05 -24.29
N ILE A 14 -33.21 -21.82 -23.39
CA ILE A 14 -32.67 -22.11 -22.05
C ILE A 14 -31.35 -22.88 -22.23
N PRO A 15 -30.22 -22.39 -21.70
CA PRO A 15 -28.95 -23.10 -21.80
C PRO A 15 -29.05 -24.43 -21.08
N THR A 16 -28.78 -25.50 -21.84
CA THR A 16 -28.73 -26.88 -21.37
C THR A 16 -27.73 -26.97 -20.21
N LYS A 17 -28.19 -27.49 -19.05
CA LYS A 17 -27.35 -27.78 -17.88
C LYS A 17 -26.12 -28.56 -18.32
N GLU A 18 -24.98 -27.89 -18.38
CA GLU A 18 -23.69 -28.51 -18.58
C GLU A 18 -23.40 -29.34 -17.32
N VAL A 19 -23.43 -30.67 -17.48
CA VAL A 19 -23.18 -31.61 -16.40
C VAL A 19 -21.73 -31.41 -15.99
N ALA A 20 -21.51 -30.82 -14.80
CA ALA A 20 -20.20 -30.55 -14.25
C ALA A 20 -19.34 -31.82 -14.31
N LYS A 21 -18.35 -31.83 -15.21
CA LYS A 21 -17.33 -32.87 -15.25
C LYS A 21 -16.59 -32.83 -13.92
N LYS A 22 -16.76 -33.87 -13.11
CA LYS A 22 -16.02 -34.05 -11.86
C LYS A 22 -14.53 -34.07 -12.20
N VAL A 23 -13.82 -32.98 -11.91
CA VAL A 23 -12.38 -32.88 -12.09
C VAL A 23 -11.74 -33.82 -11.07
N VAL A 24 -11.15 -34.90 -11.55
CA VAL A 24 -10.40 -35.83 -10.70
C VAL A 24 -9.03 -35.20 -10.48
N THR A 25 -8.76 -34.76 -9.26
CA THR A 25 -7.45 -34.19 -8.89
C THR A 25 -6.47 -35.31 -8.51
N PRO A 26 -5.21 -35.27 -8.96
CA PRO A 26 -4.22 -36.30 -8.63
C PRO A 26 -3.61 -36.13 -7.22
N PHE A 27 -3.96 -35.06 -6.51
CA PHE A 27 -3.39 -34.68 -5.23
C PHE A 27 -4.25 -35.15 -4.05
N LYS A 28 -3.63 -35.36 -2.89
CA LYS A 28 -4.26 -35.65 -1.60
C LYS A 28 -3.86 -34.59 -0.58
N ILE A 29 -4.71 -34.38 0.43
CA ILE A 29 -4.35 -33.56 1.59
C ILE A 29 -3.12 -34.18 2.27
N GLY A 30 -2.12 -33.36 2.54
CA GLY A 30 -0.82 -33.77 3.06
C GLY A 30 0.27 -33.99 2.00
N ASP A 31 -0.08 -34.02 0.70
CA ASP A 31 0.94 -34.16 -0.34
C ASP A 31 1.89 -32.97 -0.36
N ALA A 32 3.17 -33.25 -0.59
CA ALA A 32 4.17 -32.22 -0.87
C ALA A 32 4.02 -31.75 -2.32
N VAL A 33 3.86 -30.45 -2.50
CA VAL A 33 3.64 -29.84 -3.81
C VAL A 33 4.65 -28.73 -4.08
N LYS A 34 4.92 -28.49 -5.35
CA LYS A 34 5.76 -27.41 -5.86
C LYS A 34 4.94 -26.49 -6.76
N SER A 35 5.09 -25.19 -6.56
CA SER A 35 4.50 -24.13 -7.36
C SER A 35 5.55 -23.11 -7.77
N ILE A 36 5.14 -22.09 -8.53
CA ILE A 36 5.99 -20.93 -8.85
C ILE A 36 6.43 -20.13 -7.62
N TYR A 37 5.72 -20.25 -6.49
CA TYR A 37 6.04 -19.55 -5.25
C TYR A 37 6.94 -20.37 -4.30
N GLY A 38 7.19 -21.63 -4.63
CA GLY A 38 8.00 -22.55 -3.82
C GLY A 38 7.30 -23.86 -3.50
N THR A 39 7.83 -24.58 -2.52
CA THR A 39 7.33 -25.88 -2.05
C THR A 39 6.44 -25.73 -0.82
N GLY A 40 5.40 -26.54 -0.73
CA GLY A 40 4.48 -26.54 0.40
C GLY A 40 3.72 -27.86 0.57
N THR A 41 2.79 -27.87 1.52
CA THR A 41 1.97 -29.04 1.85
C THR A 41 0.50 -28.74 1.62
N VAL A 42 -0.20 -29.62 0.90
CA VAL A 42 -1.63 -29.48 0.59
C VAL A 42 -2.45 -29.55 1.88
N GLU A 43 -3.26 -28.53 2.14
CA GLU A 43 -4.15 -28.42 3.29
C GLU A 43 -5.60 -28.77 2.90
N GLU A 44 -6.07 -28.29 1.75
CA GLU A 44 -7.45 -28.47 1.28
C GLU A 44 -7.50 -28.57 -0.25
N ILE A 45 -8.42 -29.38 -0.78
CA ILE A 45 -8.72 -29.48 -2.21
C ILE A 45 -10.20 -29.18 -2.41
N ARG A 46 -10.50 -28.13 -3.16
CA ARG A 46 -11.88 -27.69 -3.42
C ARG A 46 -12.51 -28.42 -4.59
N ALA A 47 -13.85 -28.39 -4.63
CA ALA A 47 -14.64 -29.02 -5.69
C ALA A 47 -14.44 -28.36 -7.08
N ASP A 48 -13.94 -27.13 -7.12
CA ASP A 48 -13.61 -26.40 -8.35
C ASP A 48 -12.21 -26.73 -8.91
N GLY A 49 -11.44 -27.58 -8.23
CA GLY A 49 -10.08 -27.94 -8.62
C GLY A 49 -8.99 -27.01 -8.06
N THR A 50 -9.35 -26.04 -7.21
CA THR A 50 -8.37 -25.22 -6.48
C THR A 50 -7.71 -26.04 -5.38
N ILE A 51 -6.38 -26.03 -5.36
CA ILE A 51 -5.52 -26.61 -4.34
C ILE A 51 -5.07 -25.50 -3.39
N ILE A 52 -5.31 -25.72 -2.09
CA ILE A 52 -4.85 -24.86 -1.01
C ILE A 52 -3.68 -25.55 -0.34
N PHE A 53 -2.53 -24.88 -0.28
CA PHE A 53 -1.33 -25.42 0.36
C PHE A 53 -0.56 -24.34 1.11
N ILE A 54 0.18 -24.75 2.14
CA ILE A 54 1.00 -23.89 2.98
C ILE A 54 2.45 -23.98 2.50
N LEU A 55 3.08 -22.84 2.20
CA LEU A 55 4.50 -22.81 1.82
C LEU A 55 5.40 -23.10 3.03
N ASN A 56 6.40 -23.96 2.83
CA ASN A 56 7.29 -24.40 3.91
C ASN A 56 8.37 -23.37 4.25
N ASN A 57 8.83 -22.60 3.26
CA ASN A 57 9.98 -21.69 3.39
C ASN A 57 9.58 -20.20 3.41
N TRP A 58 8.30 -19.91 3.63
CA TRP A 58 7.79 -18.53 3.64
C TRP A 58 7.00 -18.26 4.92
N GLU A 59 7.35 -17.15 5.57
CA GLU A 59 6.70 -16.67 6.79
C GLU A 59 6.47 -15.16 6.64
N LEU A 60 5.23 -14.73 6.86
CA LEU A 60 4.88 -13.32 6.87
C LEU A 60 5.35 -12.68 8.19
N ALA A 61 5.29 -11.35 8.26
CA ALA A 61 5.43 -10.64 9.52
C ALA A 61 4.53 -11.26 10.61
N TYR A 62 5.03 -11.28 11.85
CA TYR A 62 4.35 -11.89 13.01
C TYR A 62 4.17 -13.42 12.95
N GLY A 63 4.97 -14.10 12.12
CA GLY A 63 5.06 -15.56 12.14
C GLY A 63 3.94 -16.31 11.42
N SER A 64 3.13 -15.60 10.64
CA SER A 64 2.00 -16.22 9.92
C SER A 64 2.49 -16.99 8.69
N LYS A 65 2.08 -18.25 8.54
CA LYS A 65 2.43 -19.07 7.36
C LYS A 65 1.69 -18.60 6.11
N VAL A 66 2.36 -18.64 4.97
CA VAL A 66 1.78 -18.23 3.68
C VAL A 66 0.90 -19.35 3.11
N LYS A 67 -0.38 -19.04 2.91
CA LYS A 67 -1.34 -19.92 2.21
C LYS A 67 -1.46 -19.53 0.74
N CYS A 68 -1.33 -20.51 -0.14
CA CYS A 68 -1.51 -20.33 -1.58
C CYS A 68 -2.80 -20.99 -2.06
N PHE A 69 -3.43 -20.38 -3.06
CA PHE A 69 -4.65 -20.86 -3.72
C PHE A 69 -4.36 -20.95 -5.21
N LEU A 70 -4.11 -22.17 -5.72
CA LEU A 70 -3.70 -22.38 -7.10
C LEU A 70 -4.54 -23.47 -7.77
N ASN A 71 -4.77 -23.33 -9.07
CA ASN A 71 -5.39 -24.39 -9.87
C ASN A 71 -4.44 -25.60 -10.00
N VAL A 72 -5.03 -26.77 -10.26
CA VAL A 72 -4.33 -28.05 -10.45
C VAL A 72 -3.16 -27.99 -11.45
N ASP A 73 -3.27 -27.17 -12.50
CA ASP A 73 -2.28 -27.02 -13.57
C ASP A 73 -1.06 -26.18 -13.15
N ALA A 74 -1.21 -25.34 -12.13
CA ALA A 74 -0.13 -24.51 -11.57
C ALA A 74 0.64 -25.20 -10.44
N VAL A 75 0.30 -26.44 -10.12
CA VAL A 75 0.88 -27.21 -9.01
C VAL A 75 1.43 -28.53 -9.53
N GLN A 76 2.64 -28.88 -9.12
CA GLN A 76 3.29 -30.14 -9.46
C GLN A 76 3.52 -30.94 -8.18
N LEU A 77 3.39 -32.28 -8.24
CA LEU A 77 3.77 -33.14 -7.13
C LEU A 77 5.28 -32.96 -6.91
N ALA A 78 5.70 -32.61 -5.70
CA ALA A 78 7.12 -32.57 -5.38
C ALA A 78 7.63 -34.02 -5.31
N ASP A 79 8.71 -34.34 -6.00
CA ASP A 79 9.32 -35.67 -5.90
C ASP A 79 9.77 -35.91 -4.45
N VAL A 80 8.97 -36.67 -3.71
CA VAL A 80 9.17 -36.98 -2.28
C VAL A 80 10.45 -37.80 -2.04
N LYS A 81 11.13 -38.25 -3.10
CA LYS A 81 12.40 -39.00 -3.01
C LYS A 81 13.57 -38.23 -2.36
N ALA A 82 13.42 -36.94 -2.09
CA ALA A 82 14.44 -36.14 -1.39
C ALA A 82 13.94 -35.43 -0.12
N VAL A 83 12.69 -35.66 0.31
CA VAL A 83 12.12 -35.05 1.52
C VAL A 83 11.74 -36.13 2.52
N VAL A 84 12.66 -37.07 2.77
CA VAL A 84 12.71 -37.69 4.09
C VAL A 84 12.89 -36.53 5.05
N ALA A 85 11.97 -36.40 6.00
CA ALA A 85 12.02 -35.48 7.11
C ALA A 85 13.39 -35.60 7.80
N THR A 86 14.37 -34.89 7.26
CA THR A 86 15.49 -34.41 8.03
C THR A 86 14.77 -33.49 9.01
N PRO A 87 14.71 -33.82 10.32
CA PRO A 87 14.21 -32.86 11.30
C PRO A 87 14.96 -31.59 10.96
N SER A 88 14.22 -30.49 10.75
CA SER A 88 14.76 -29.19 10.42
C SER A 88 15.88 -28.88 11.41
N SER A 89 17.10 -29.34 11.12
CA SER A 89 18.31 -28.72 11.53
C SER A 89 18.11 -27.35 10.93
N GLU A 90 17.78 -26.39 11.80
CA GLU A 90 17.89 -24.97 11.46
C GLU A 90 19.04 -24.86 10.47
N PRO A 91 18.82 -24.28 9.28
CA PRO A 91 19.96 -24.00 8.43
C PRO A 91 20.95 -23.35 9.37
N ALA A 92 22.15 -23.92 9.51
CA ALA A 92 23.15 -23.36 10.39
C ALA A 92 23.37 -21.96 9.82
N ILE A 93 22.66 -20.99 10.40
CA ILE A 93 22.74 -19.60 10.03
C ILE A 93 24.19 -19.36 10.36
N GLU A 94 25.02 -19.21 9.31
CA GLU A 94 26.36 -18.71 9.51
C GLU A 94 26.15 -17.42 10.26
N VAL A 95 26.39 -17.45 11.56
CA VAL A 95 26.06 -16.37 12.47
C VAL A 95 26.91 -15.22 11.96
N VAL A 96 26.29 -14.33 11.20
CA VAL A 96 26.95 -13.15 10.67
C VAL A 96 27.21 -12.32 11.89
N SER A 97 28.43 -12.46 12.41
CA SER A 97 28.92 -11.75 13.59
C SER A 97 28.80 -10.26 13.33
N SER A 98 27.70 -9.66 13.81
CA SER A 98 27.51 -8.22 13.77
C SER A 98 28.51 -7.56 14.72
N PRO A 99 29.18 -6.47 14.30
CA PRO A 99 30.09 -5.73 15.19
C PRO A 99 29.34 -4.93 16.27
N PHE A 100 28.01 -4.91 16.24
CA PHE A 100 27.16 -4.12 17.14
C PHE A 100 26.54 -4.97 18.25
N LYS A 101 26.33 -4.35 19.41
CA LYS A 101 25.66 -4.93 20.58
C LYS A 101 24.41 -4.11 20.93
N VAL A 102 23.47 -4.77 21.60
CA VAL A 102 22.29 -4.08 22.18
C VAL A 102 22.78 -2.98 23.12
N GLY A 103 22.26 -1.77 22.92
CA GLY A 103 22.68 -0.56 23.63
C GLY A 103 23.68 0.32 22.88
N ASP A 104 24.29 -0.16 21.80
CA ASP A 104 25.24 0.65 21.02
C ASP A 104 24.55 1.85 20.37
N LYS A 105 25.21 3.01 20.43
CA LYS A 105 24.78 4.21 19.70
C LYS A 105 25.21 4.06 18.23
N VAL A 106 24.25 4.14 17.32
CA VAL A 106 24.48 3.95 15.88
C VAL A 106 23.99 5.12 15.05
N LYS A 107 24.55 5.28 13.86
CA LYS A 107 24.14 6.27 12.86
C LYS A 107 23.75 5.55 11.57
N SER A 108 22.59 5.91 11.04
CA SER A 108 22.07 5.44 9.75
C SER A 108 21.71 6.61 8.84
N ILE A 109 21.23 6.32 7.63
CA ILE A 109 20.64 7.32 6.73
C ILE A 109 19.40 8.02 7.31
N TYR A 110 18.72 7.41 8.29
CA TYR A 110 17.54 7.96 8.95
C TYR A 110 17.88 8.77 10.22
N GLY A 111 19.15 8.80 10.62
CA GLY A 111 19.63 9.54 11.78
C GLY A 111 20.31 8.66 12.83
N HIS A 112 20.37 9.19 14.05
CA HIS A 112 21.03 8.57 15.20
C HIS A 112 20.03 7.74 16.02
N GLY A 113 20.46 6.60 16.55
CA GLY A 113 19.65 5.75 17.40
C GLY A 113 20.45 4.81 18.29
N THR A 114 19.74 3.99 19.05
CA THR A 114 20.30 2.99 19.96
C THR A 114 19.84 1.61 19.55
N VAL A 115 20.78 0.67 19.42
CA VAL A 115 20.48 -0.73 19.05
C VAL A 115 19.62 -1.38 20.15
N GLU A 116 18.49 -1.93 19.76
CA GLU A 116 17.55 -2.65 20.63
C GLU A 116 17.72 -4.17 20.49
N GLU A 117 17.94 -4.67 19.27
CA GLU A 117 18.07 -6.08 18.97
C GLU A 117 19.03 -6.28 17.79
N VAL A 118 19.82 -7.35 17.83
CA VAL A 118 20.66 -7.80 16.71
C VAL A 118 20.22 -9.21 16.36
N ARG A 119 19.71 -9.39 15.14
CA ARG A 119 19.19 -10.68 14.69
C ARG A 119 20.31 -11.57 14.15
N PRO A 120 20.12 -12.91 14.17
CA PRO A 120 21.09 -13.86 13.61
C PRO A 120 21.38 -13.67 12.11
N ASP A 121 20.44 -13.07 11.37
CA ASP A 121 20.57 -12.76 9.94
C ASP A 121 21.43 -11.51 9.65
N GLY A 122 21.95 -10.85 10.68
CA GLY A 122 22.73 -9.61 10.54
C GLY A 122 21.89 -8.33 10.50
N THR A 123 20.56 -8.43 10.64
CA THR A 123 19.67 -7.27 10.76
C THR A 123 19.81 -6.63 12.15
N ILE A 124 20.03 -5.33 12.17
CA ILE A 124 20.09 -4.49 13.36
C ILE A 124 18.76 -3.75 13.49
N ILE A 125 18.13 -3.92 14.66
CA ILE A 125 16.94 -3.17 15.05
C ILE A 125 17.40 -2.09 16.02
N PHE A 126 17.14 -0.82 15.69
CA PHE A 126 17.50 0.30 16.55
C PHE A 126 16.39 1.34 16.62
N ILE A 127 16.34 2.05 17.75
CA ILE A 127 15.38 3.11 18.03
C ILE A 127 16.01 4.45 17.73
N LEU A 128 15.39 5.26 16.86
CA LEU A 128 15.86 6.62 16.56
C LEU A 128 15.70 7.55 17.77
N ALA A 129 16.75 8.31 18.11
CA ALA A 129 16.76 9.17 19.29
C ALA A 129 15.88 10.43 19.12
N ASN A 130 15.82 10.98 17.91
CA ASN A 130 15.19 12.28 17.62
C ASN A 130 13.87 12.15 16.84
N TRP A 131 13.34 10.94 16.69
CA TRP A 131 12.11 10.69 15.95
C TRP A 131 11.07 10.06 16.86
N GLU A 132 9.95 10.75 16.98
CA GLU A 132 8.78 10.32 17.72
C GLU A 132 7.58 10.44 16.79
N LEU A 133 6.86 9.33 16.61
CA LEU A 133 5.60 9.37 15.88
C LEU A 133 4.55 10.08 16.73
N ALA A 134 3.40 10.37 16.12
CA ALA A 134 2.23 10.78 16.88
C ALA A 134 2.00 9.79 18.06
N TYR A 135 1.55 10.34 19.19
CA TYR A 135 1.26 9.60 20.42
C TYR A 135 2.48 9.02 21.17
N GLY A 136 3.68 9.52 20.89
CA GLY A 136 4.86 9.18 21.68
C GLY A 136 5.53 7.86 21.31
N SER A 137 5.07 7.20 20.25
CA SER A 137 5.67 5.94 19.79
C SER A 137 7.05 6.21 19.20
N LYS A 138 8.06 5.47 19.68
CA LYS A 138 9.42 5.55 19.16
C LYS A 138 9.52 4.86 17.80
N VAL A 139 10.27 5.47 16.87
CA VAL A 139 10.49 4.89 15.53
C VAL A 139 11.55 3.79 15.61
N LYS A 140 11.19 2.58 15.18
CA LYS A 140 12.10 1.43 15.02
C LYS A 140 12.54 1.29 13.57
N CYS A 141 13.83 1.12 13.36
CA CYS A 141 14.42 0.87 12.05
C CYS A 141 14.98 -0.56 11.98
N PHE A 142 14.88 -1.18 10.82
CA PHE A 142 15.41 -2.52 10.53
C PHE A 142 16.39 -2.38 9.37
N LEU A 143 17.69 -2.45 9.66
CA LEU A 143 18.76 -2.27 8.66
C LEU A 143 19.82 -3.34 8.81
N ASN A 144 20.44 -3.72 7.70
CA ASN A 144 21.62 -4.60 7.72
C ASN A 144 22.82 -3.89 8.37
N ALA A 145 23.75 -4.66 8.93
CA ALA A 145 24.92 -4.12 9.63
C ALA A 145 25.82 -3.22 8.77
N ASP A 146 25.84 -3.38 7.45
CA ASP A 146 26.58 -2.54 6.50
C ASP A 146 25.97 -1.13 6.30
N ALA A 147 24.66 -1.00 6.51
CA ALA A 147 23.93 0.27 6.44
C ALA A 147 23.99 1.09 7.74
N VAL A 148 24.65 0.56 8.78
CA VAL A 148 24.73 1.15 10.11
C VAL A 148 26.20 1.42 10.45
N LYS A 149 26.51 2.62 10.93
CA LYS A 149 27.86 3.01 11.36
C LYS A 149 27.87 3.19 12.88
N ALA A 150 28.93 2.73 13.54
CA ALA A 150 29.15 3.01 14.95
C ALA A 150 29.23 4.53 15.14
N ASN A 151 28.46 5.06 16.09
CA ASN A 151 28.56 6.45 16.46
C ASN A 151 29.74 6.59 17.45
N GLU A 152 30.97 6.50 16.92
CA GLU A 152 32.18 6.73 17.70
C GLU A 152 32.12 8.17 18.21
N GLY A 153 31.94 8.29 19.53
CA GLY A 153 31.49 9.51 20.17
C GLY A 153 32.25 10.76 19.72
N SER A 154 31.51 11.70 19.14
CA SER A 154 31.61 13.06 19.66
C SER A 154 31.25 12.95 21.14
N ALA A 155 32.26 13.05 22.01
CA ALA A 155 32.10 13.00 23.46
C ALA A 155 30.87 13.81 23.87
N ASP A 156 30.05 13.20 24.73
CA ASP A 156 28.91 13.81 25.43
C ASP A 156 29.38 15.09 26.11
N THR A 157 29.42 16.17 25.35
CA THR A 157 29.32 17.50 25.91
C THR A 157 27.83 17.63 26.14
N PRO A 158 27.36 17.63 27.40
CA PRO A 158 25.95 17.81 27.68
C PRO A 158 25.47 19.02 26.88
N PRO A 159 24.35 18.92 26.14
CA PRO A 159 23.83 20.06 25.42
C PRO A 159 23.74 21.20 26.44
N PRO A 160 24.32 22.39 26.14
CA PRO A 160 24.20 23.50 27.05
C PRO A 160 22.73 23.67 27.42
N PRO A 161 22.40 23.94 28.69
CA PRO A 161 21.02 24.16 29.11
C PRO A 161 20.38 25.11 28.11
N PRO A 162 19.12 24.89 27.67
CA PRO A 162 18.50 25.72 26.66
C PRO A 162 18.65 27.18 27.10
N ALA A 163 19.58 27.88 26.47
CA ALA A 163 19.80 29.28 26.72
C ALA A 163 18.46 29.90 26.39
N SER A 164 17.78 30.40 27.43
CA SER A 164 16.55 31.14 27.27
C SER A 164 16.77 32.09 26.10
N SER A 165 15.98 31.91 25.05
CA SER A 165 16.03 32.67 23.82
C SER A 165 15.82 34.15 24.13
N GLN A 166 16.88 34.81 24.58
CA GLN A 166 16.97 36.25 24.56
C GLN A 166 17.06 36.61 23.09
N SER A 167 15.96 37.17 22.63
CA SER A 167 15.79 37.90 21.39
C SER A 167 16.98 38.82 21.14
N SER A 168 18.01 38.30 20.48
CA SER A 168 19.08 39.10 19.91
C SER A 168 18.53 39.72 18.64
N SER A 169 18.13 40.98 18.76
CA SER A 169 17.82 41.88 17.66
C SER A 169 19.01 41.95 16.70
N ALA A 170 18.96 41.10 15.67
CA ALA A 170 19.82 41.24 14.51
C ALA A 170 19.50 42.59 13.82
N PRO A 171 20.53 43.32 13.35
CA PRO A 171 20.31 44.55 12.58
C PRO A 171 19.48 44.22 11.34
N ALA A 172 18.49 45.07 11.08
CA ALA A 172 17.56 44.96 9.97
C ALA A 172 18.31 44.86 8.63
N SER A 173 18.52 43.63 8.17
CA SER A 173 18.87 43.35 6.79
C SER A 173 17.68 43.78 5.95
N THR A 174 17.88 44.84 5.18
CA THR A 174 16.92 45.36 4.20
C THR A 174 16.33 44.21 3.39
N PRO A 175 14.99 44.10 3.28
CA PRO A 175 14.36 43.10 2.44
C PRO A 175 14.77 43.37 1.00
N VAL A 176 15.64 42.52 0.46
CA VAL A 176 15.86 42.43 -0.97
C VAL A 176 14.55 41.89 -1.52
N SER A 177 13.71 42.80 -2.01
CA SER A 177 12.47 42.52 -2.72
C SER A 177 12.79 41.73 -3.98
N ALA A 178 12.96 40.41 -3.82
CA ALA A 178 12.97 39.50 -4.94
C ALA A 178 11.61 39.63 -5.64
N PRO A 179 11.57 39.64 -6.99
CA PRO A 179 10.32 39.76 -7.73
C PRO A 179 9.42 38.60 -7.33
N THR A 180 8.32 38.92 -6.64
CA THR A 180 7.29 37.98 -6.24
C THR A 180 6.64 37.47 -7.51
N SER A 181 7.15 36.38 -8.06
CA SER A 181 6.48 35.66 -9.14
C SER A 181 5.07 35.36 -8.66
N ALA A 182 4.07 35.85 -9.41
CA ALA A 182 2.67 35.64 -9.07
C ALA A 182 2.44 34.14 -8.84
N LYS A 183 1.96 33.80 -7.64
CA LYS A 183 1.64 32.43 -7.24
C LYS A 183 0.63 31.83 -8.23
N LYS A 184 0.97 30.69 -8.82
CA LYS A 184 0.11 30.00 -9.80
C LYS A 184 -1.20 29.48 -9.19
N PHE A 185 -1.19 29.10 -7.92
CA PHE A 185 -2.35 28.61 -7.19
C PHE A 185 -2.67 29.51 -6.00
N LEU A 186 -3.94 29.83 -5.80
CA LEU A 186 -4.42 30.61 -4.65
C LEU A 186 -4.82 29.67 -3.51
N ALA A 187 -4.89 30.20 -2.28
CA ALA A 187 -5.52 29.47 -1.17
C ALA A 187 -6.97 29.08 -1.55
N ASN A 188 -7.39 27.90 -1.09
CA ASN A 188 -8.62 27.20 -1.45
C ASN A 188 -8.74 26.72 -2.90
N SER A 189 -7.68 26.82 -3.71
CA SER A 189 -7.68 26.24 -5.07
C SER A 189 -7.61 24.71 -4.98
N LEU A 190 -8.37 24.04 -5.85
CA LEU A 190 -8.34 22.58 -5.98
C LEU A 190 -7.19 22.18 -6.90
N VAL A 191 -6.33 21.29 -6.41
CA VAL A 191 -5.10 20.90 -7.09
C VAL A 191 -4.95 19.38 -7.09
N SER A 192 -4.42 18.86 -8.20
CA SER A 192 -4.00 17.47 -8.29
C SER A 192 -2.53 17.36 -7.90
N THR A 193 -2.21 16.37 -7.08
CA THR A 193 -0.85 16.07 -6.61
C THR A 193 -0.48 14.62 -6.97
N PRO A 194 0.79 14.21 -6.92
CA PRO A 194 1.19 12.81 -7.09
C PRO A 194 0.53 11.85 -6.09
N TYR A 195 0.02 12.37 -4.97
CA TYR A 195 -0.67 11.63 -3.93
C TYR A 195 -2.20 11.78 -4.03
N GLY A 196 -2.73 12.28 -5.15
CA GLY A 196 -4.15 12.53 -5.35
C GLY A 196 -4.55 13.99 -5.17
N GLU A 197 -5.85 14.24 -5.13
CA GLU A 197 -6.42 15.59 -5.09
C GLU A 197 -6.37 16.20 -3.70
N GLY A 198 -6.13 17.51 -3.65
CA GLY A 198 -6.13 18.29 -2.44
C GLY A 198 -6.60 19.72 -2.64
N VAL A 199 -6.69 20.43 -1.54
CA VAL A 199 -7.01 21.86 -1.50
C VAL A 199 -5.78 22.59 -0.97
N VAL A 200 -5.35 23.64 -1.67
CA VAL A 200 -4.27 24.51 -1.21
C VAL A 200 -4.77 25.26 0.03
N LEU A 201 -4.19 25.01 1.19
CA LEU A 201 -4.50 25.77 2.41
C LEU A 201 -3.74 27.10 2.43
N GLU A 202 -2.46 27.08 2.05
CA GLU A 202 -1.58 28.23 2.12
C GLU A 202 -0.55 28.20 0.97
N ALA A 203 -0.30 29.36 0.36
CA ALA A 203 0.75 29.53 -0.65
C ALA A 203 1.91 30.34 -0.06
N ARG A 204 3.04 29.67 0.23
CA ARG A 204 4.23 30.27 0.90
C ARG A 204 5.31 30.65 -0.12
N ALA A 205 6.29 31.49 0.21
CA ALA A 205 7.27 31.96 -0.78
C ALA A 205 7.93 30.85 -1.63
N SER A 206 8.26 29.70 -1.03
CA SER A 206 8.96 28.58 -1.69
C SER A 206 8.07 27.41 -2.14
N ASP A 207 6.89 27.23 -1.53
CA ASP A 207 6.06 26.03 -1.72
C ASP A 207 4.56 26.27 -1.40
N TYR A 208 3.79 25.20 -1.33
CA TYR A 208 2.36 25.20 -1.02
C TYR A 208 2.05 24.18 0.07
N VAL A 209 1.17 24.57 0.99
CA VAL A 209 0.57 23.69 1.99
C VAL A 209 -0.73 23.14 1.39
N VAL A 210 -0.80 21.84 1.15
CA VAL A 210 -1.93 21.19 0.49
C VAL A 210 -2.53 20.15 1.42
N GLN A 211 -3.82 20.23 1.71
CA GLN A 211 -4.54 19.19 2.44
C GLN A 211 -5.20 18.25 1.44
N LEU A 212 -4.87 16.96 1.51
CA LEU A 212 -5.54 15.96 0.67
C LEU A 212 -7.01 15.83 1.06
N ARG A 213 -7.85 15.61 0.05
CA ARG A 213 -9.28 15.39 0.25
C ARG A 213 -9.52 14.04 0.92
N LYS A 214 -10.55 13.97 1.76
CA LYS A 214 -10.94 12.74 2.47
C LYS A 214 -11.27 11.61 1.49
N GLU A 215 -11.84 11.98 0.35
CA GLU A 215 -12.22 11.03 -0.69
C GLU A 215 -10.99 10.35 -1.30
N THR A 216 -9.87 11.07 -1.48
CA THR A 216 -8.66 10.48 -2.05
C THR A 216 -7.81 9.78 -1.00
N TRP A 217 -7.66 10.37 0.18
CA TRP A 217 -6.82 9.84 1.25
C TRP A 217 -7.39 10.16 2.64
N GLU A 218 -7.44 9.14 3.48
CA GLU A 218 -7.79 9.25 4.90
C GLU A 218 -6.75 8.46 5.71
N LEU A 219 -6.09 9.14 6.66
CA LEU A 219 -5.24 8.45 7.64
C LEU A 219 -6.12 7.74 8.67
N ALA A 220 -5.49 6.88 9.48
CA ALA A 220 -6.15 6.34 10.67
C ALA A 220 -6.80 7.47 11.49
N TYR A 221 -7.98 7.18 12.05
CA TYR A 221 -8.79 8.12 12.85
C TYR A 221 -9.37 9.32 12.07
N GLY A 222 -9.44 9.23 10.74
CA GLY A 222 -10.10 10.22 9.91
C GLY A 222 -9.35 11.53 9.72
N GLN A 223 -8.04 11.52 10.00
CA GLN A 223 -7.19 12.67 9.77
C GLN A 223 -6.88 12.81 8.27
N ARG A 224 -6.87 14.05 7.78
CA ARG A 224 -6.51 14.37 6.39
C ARG A 224 -5.02 14.70 6.31
N PRO A 225 -4.24 13.99 5.49
CA PRO A 225 -2.83 14.33 5.29
C PRO A 225 -2.66 15.78 4.83
N THR A 226 -1.67 16.47 5.41
CA THR A 226 -1.20 17.77 4.94
C THR A 226 0.19 17.61 4.35
N LEU A 227 0.36 18.05 3.11
CA LEU A 227 1.58 17.95 2.33
C LEU A 227 2.19 19.33 2.11
N TYR A 228 3.50 19.38 1.98
CA TYR A 228 4.27 20.56 1.62
C TYR A 228 4.92 20.31 0.27
N LEU A 229 4.38 20.93 -0.79
CA LEU A 229 4.71 20.59 -2.17
C LEU A 229 5.21 21.83 -2.93
N ALA A 230 6.27 21.64 -3.71
CA ALA A 230 6.73 22.62 -4.69
C ALA A 230 5.74 22.77 -5.85
N GLU A 231 5.75 23.91 -6.53
CA GLU A 231 4.78 24.24 -7.58
C GLU A 231 4.74 23.23 -8.74
N ASN A 232 5.89 22.66 -9.09
CA ASN A 232 6.03 21.66 -10.15
C ASN A 232 5.32 20.34 -9.85
N ASN A 233 4.94 20.09 -8.58
CA ASN A 233 4.18 18.93 -8.15
C ASN A 233 2.66 19.20 -8.09
N LEU A 234 2.21 20.38 -8.54
CA LEU A 234 0.80 20.77 -8.52
C LEU A 234 0.30 21.02 -9.95
N THR A 235 -0.83 20.43 -10.28
CA THR A 235 -1.61 20.76 -11.48
C THR A 235 -2.98 21.27 -11.07
N ALA A 236 -3.54 22.21 -11.84
CA ALA A 236 -4.88 22.71 -11.59
C ALA A 236 -5.87 21.56 -11.74
N SER A 237 -6.65 21.29 -10.71
CA SER A 237 -7.67 20.25 -10.81
C SER A 237 -8.83 20.78 -11.64
N THR A 238 -9.21 20.05 -12.68
CA THR A 238 -10.35 20.38 -13.53
C THR A 238 -11.69 19.95 -12.93
N GLY A 239 -11.73 19.51 -11.67
CA GLY A 239 -12.96 19.07 -11.01
C GLY A 239 -13.57 17.80 -11.61
N GLY A 240 -12.76 17.00 -12.30
CA GLY A 240 -13.16 15.70 -12.83
C GLY A 240 -13.37 14.64 -11.73
N LEU A 241 -13.66 13.41 -12.16
CA LEU A 241 -13.75 12.27 -11.24
C LEU A 241 -12.39 11.98 -10.59
N CYS A 242 -12.39 11.91 -9.26
CA CYS A 242 -11.19 11.75 -8.45
C CYS A 242 -11.20 10.43 -7.68
N GLY A 243 -10.03 9.97 -7.23
CA GLY A 243 -9.92 8.83 -6.32
C GLY A 243 -10.85 8.95 -5.10
N GLY A 244 -11.48 7.84 -4.75
CA GLY A 244 -12.53 7.60 -3.76
C GLY A 244 -13.85 8.33 -3.94
N GLU A 245 -14.09 9.05 -5.04
CA GLU A 245 -15.41 9.60 -5.32
C GLU A 245 -16.41 8.47 -5.62
N LYS A 246 -17.62 8.60 -5.04
CA LYS A 246 -18.74 7.71 -5.36
C LYS A 246 -19.29 8.01 -6.73
N VAL A 247 -19.41 6.97 -7.54
CA VAL A 247 -19.92 7.06 -8.90
C VAL A 247 -20.96 5.99 -9.16
N LYS A 248 -21.84 6.26 -10.11
CA LYS A 248 -22.78 5.31 -10.67
C LYS A 248 -22.44 5.10 -12.14
N SER A 249 -22.29 3.84 -12.51
CA SER A 249 -22.08 3.40 -13.89
C SER A 249 -23.28 2.56 -14.36
N ILE A 250 -23.24 2.14 -15.64
CA ILE A 250 -24.17 1.13 -16.17
C ILE A 250 -24.09 -0.22 -15.44
N TYR A 251 -23.00 -0.48 -14.71
CA TYR A 251 -22.78 -1.69 -13.92
C TYR A 251 -23.16 -1.51 -12.44
N GLY A 252 -23.72 -0.36 -12.05
CA GLY A 252 -24.10 -0.07 -10.66
C GLY A 252 -23.19 0.94 -9.98
N ARG A 253 -23.28 1.00 -8.64
CA ARG A 253 -22.54 1.95 -7.80
C ARG A 253 -21.14 1.45 -7.48
N GLY A 254 -20.21 2.38 -7.34
CA GLY A 254 -18.82 2.08 -6.99
C GLY A 254 -18.03 3.32 -6.56
N TYR A 255 -16.76 3.09 -6.27
CA TYR A 255 -15.78 4.11 -5.92
C TYR A 255 -14.71 4.18 -7.01
N VAL A 256 -14.38 5.39 -7.42
CA VAL A 256 -13.22 5.61 -8.29
C VAL A 256 -11.96 5.27 -7.50
N LEU A 257 -11.15 4.30 -7.92
CA LEU A 257 -9.87 4.01 -7.26
C LEU A 257 -8.77 4.98 -7.75
N SER A 258 -8.68 5.17 -9.06
CA SER A 258 -7.68 6.04 -9.68
C SER A 258 -8.10 6.42 -11.09
N LYS A 259 -7.53 7.52 -11.59
CA LYS A 259 -7.62 7.93 -12.99
C LYS A 259 -6.28 7.63 -13.66
N ARG A 260 -6.27 6.89 -14.77
CA ARG A 260 -5.03 6.58 -15.49
C ARG A 260 -4.70 7.64 -16.53
N ASP A 261 -5.70 8.07 -17.30
CA ASP A 261 -5.58 9.07 -18.35
C ASP A 261 -6.91 9.84 -18.49
N GLU A 262 -7.04 10.68 -19.51
CA GLU A 262 -8.26 11.47 -19.76
C GLU A 262 -9.49 10.60 -20.06
N ASN A 263 -9.31 9.35 -20.50
CA ASN A 263 -10.36 8.49 -21.02
C ASN A 263 -10.63 7.25 -20.16
N CYS A 264 -9.87 7.01 -19.09
CA CYS A 264 -9.96 5.79 -18.31
C CYS A 264 -9.90 6.05 -16.79
N VAL A 265 -10.96 5.63 -16.12
CA VAL A 265 -11.13 5.64 -14.67
C VAL A 265 -11.26 4.21 -14.17
N ILE A 266 -10.49 3.86 -13.15
CA ILE A 266 -10.61 2.56 -12.48
C ILE A 266 -11.67 2.71 -11.39
N VAL A 267 -12.73 1.92 -11.45
CA VAL A 267 -13.85 1.93 -10.49
C VAL A 267 -13.98 0.55 -9.85
N GLU A 268 -14.07 0.50 -8.52
CA GLU A 268 -14.38 -0.72 -7.76
C GLU A 268 -15.84 -0.66 -7.31
N SER A 269 -16.61 -1.76 -7.48
CA SER A 269 -18.04 -1.73 -7.10
C SER A 269 -18.24 -1.58 -5.59
N GLU A 270 -19.38 -1.02 -5.20
CA GLU A 270 -19.83 -1.09 -3.81
C GLU A 270 -20.16 -2.56 -3.45
N PRO A 271 -19.76 -3.05 -2.26
CA PRO A 271 -20.07 -4.41 -1.81
C PRO A 271 -21.57 -4.74 -1.86
N GLU A 272 -22.41 -3.73 -1.63
CA GLU A 272 -23.87 -3.83 -1.61
C GLU A 272 -24.49 -3.92 -3.01
N ALA A 273 -23.78 -3.44 -4.04
CA ALA A 273 -24.30 -3.43 -5.41
C ALA A 273 -24.21 -4.83 -6.03
N TRP A 274 -23.01 -5.41 -6.00
CA TRP A 274 -22.72 -6.80 -6.37
C TRP A 274 -21.24 -7.10 -6.14
N SER A 275 -20.95 -8.37 -5.90
CA SER A 275 -19.59 -8.92 -5.82
C SER A 275 -19.43 -10.08 -6.79
N LEU A 276 -18.20 -10.36 -7.19
CA LEU A 276 -17.83 -11.58 -7.90
C LEU A 276 -17.85 -12.78 -6.94
N ALA A 277 -17.66 -13.98 -7.48
CA ALA A 277 -17.42 -15.16 -6.66
C ALA A 277 -16.31 -14.89 -5.64
N TYR A 278 -16.42 -15.50 -4.45
CA TYR A 278 -15.50 -15.32 -3.33
C TYR A 278 -15.47 -13.90 -2.73
N ASN A 279 -16.57 -13.16 -2.82
CA ASN A 279 -16.72 -11.82 -2.25
C ASN A 279 -15.68 -10.81 -2.77
N GLN A 280 -15.14 -11.03 -3.97
CA GLN A 280 -14.23 -10.08 -4.58
C GLN A 280 -15.01 -8.93 -5.19
N LEU A 281 -14.58 -7.69 -4.93
CA LEU A 281 -15.17 -6.52 -5.56
C LEU A 281 -14.62 -6.39 -6.99
N PRO A 282 -15.47 -6.43 -8.03
CA PRO A 282 -15.04 -6.21 -9.41
C PRO A 282 -14.40 -4.83 -9.57
N ARG A 283 -13.25 -4.81 -10.24
CA ARG A 283 -12.57 -3.58 -10.69
C ARG A 283 -12.78 -3.40 -12.18
N MET A 284 -13.34 -2.25 -12.55
CA MET A 284 -13.74 -1.91 -13.91
C MET A 284 -12.91 -0.74 -14.41
N TYR A 285 -12.58 -0.77 -15.70
CA TYR A 285 -11.93 0.34 -16.40
C TYR A 285 -13.00 1.00 -17.26
N LEU A 286 -13.44 2.19 -16.84
CA LEU A 286 -14.61 2.86 -17.40
C LEU A 286 -14.24 4.22 -17.97
N GLU A 287 -14.89 4.62 -19.06
CA GLU A 287 -14.76 5.97 -19.59
C GLU A 287 -15.45 6.98 -18.65
N PRO A 288 -14.87 8.16 -18.40
CA PRO A 288 -15.49 9.15 -17.52
C PRO A 288 -16.91 9.57 -17.95
N GLY A 289 -17.20 9.56 -19.25
CA GLY A 289 -18.49 9.97 -19.80
C GLY A 289 -19.67 9.05 -19.45
N ILE A 290 -19.40 7.80 -19.02
CA ILE A 290 -20.43 6.84 -18.59
C ILE A 290 -20.58 6.77 -17.06
N LEU A 291 -19.90 7.66 -16.34
CA LEU A 291 -19.93 7.75 -14.89
C LEU A 291 -20.71 8.98 -14.44
N GLU A 292 -21.73 8.76 -13.63
CA GLU A 292 -22.50 9.79 -12.95
C GLU A 292 -21.94 9.94 -11.53
N LYS A 293 -21.46 11.15 -11.18
CA LYS A 293 -20.99 11.43 -9.83
C LYS A 293 -22.17 11.44 -8.86
N LEU A 294 -22.07 10.66 -7.79
CA LEU A 294 -23.07 10.64 -6.73
C LEU A 294 -22.64 11.62 -5.64
N GLU A 295 -23.48 12.62 -5.36
CA GLU A 295 -23.30 13.47 -4.19
C GLU A 295 -23.52 12.64 -2.93
N VAL A 296 -22.58 12.74 -1.99
CA VAL A 296 -22.75 12.16 -0.66
C VAL A 296 -23.71 13.07 0.09
N GLN A 297 -24.95 12.63 0.25
CA GLN A 297 -25.94 13.29 1.11
C GLN A 297 -25.59 13.14 2.59
#